data_AF-A0A0B7JYC8-F1
#
_entry.id   AF-A0A0B7JYC8-F1
#
_cell.length_a   1.000
_cell.length_b   1.000
_cell.length_c   1.000
_cell.angle_alpha   90.00
_cell.angle_beta   90.00
_cell.angle_gamma   90.00
#
_symmetry.space_group_name_H-M   'P 1'
#
loop_
_entity.id
_entity.type
_entity.pdbx_description
1 polymer ?
#
loop_
_entity_poly.entity_id
_entity_poly.type
_entity_poly.pdbx_seq_one_letter_code
_entity_poly.pdbx_strand_id
1 'polypeptide(L)' 'MGPLVVNHDGSMGRLTNWAEMTKAEQKNTLRILGRRNKQRLEELQKRRQREKEQEVGGQGSSSTSN' A
#
# COMPACT_ATOMS: atom_id res chain seq x y z
N MET A 1 -12.12 16.76 8.93
CA MET A 1 -11.82 15.42 8.39
C MET A 1 -10.34 15.34 8.06
N GLY A 2 -9.61 14.34 8.57
CA GLY A 2 -8.17 14.18 8.38
C GLY A 2 -7.77 13.50 7.06
N PRO A 3 -6.47 13.49 6.72
CA PRO A 3 -5.96 12.89 5.49
C PRO A 3 -6.07 11.35 5.49
N LEU A 4 -6.10 10.77 4.29
CA LEU A 4 -6.04 9.33 4.08
C LEU A 4 -4.62 8.79 4.27
N VAL A 5 -4.52 7.62 4.87
CA VAL A 5 -3.28 6.91 5.16
C VAL A 5 -3.37 5.54 4.50
N VAL A 6 -2.33 5.17 3.74
CA VAL A 6 -2.17 3.81 3.22
C VAL A 6 -1.35 3.02 4.22
N ASN A 7 -1.84 1.85 4.63
CA ASN A 7 -1.14 0.94 5.53
C ASN A 7 -0.31 -0.09 4.74
N HIS A 8 0.61 -0.77 5.41
CA HIS A 8 1.51 -1.76 4.77
C HIS A 8 0.80 -3.07 4.37
N ASP A 9 -0.30 -3.40 5.04
CA ASP A 9 -1.17 -4.51 4.69
C ASP A 9 -1.93 -4.26 3.36
N GLY A 10 -2.10 -2.99 2.98
CA GLY A 10 -2.86 -2.54 1.81
C GLY A 10 -4.20 -1.89 2.15
N SER A 11 -4.58 -1.84 3.43
CA SER A 11 -5.78 -1.13 3.88
C SER A 11 -5.58 0.39 3.81
N MET A 12 -6.69 1.12 3.72
CA MET A 12 -6.69 2.58 3.85
C MET A 12 -7.48 3.02 5.08
N GLY A 13 -6.89 3.92 5.86
CA GLY A 13 -7.50 4.51 7.04
C GLY A 13 -7.49 6.03 6.99
N ARG A 14 -8.22 6.68 7.90
CA ARG A 14 -8.05 8.10 8.18
C ARG A 14 -7.22 8.28 9.45
N LEU A 15 -6.44 9.35 9.51
CA LEU A 15 -5.74 9.73 10.73
C LEU A 15 -6.74 10.26 11.75
N THR A 16 -7.01 9.46 12.80
CA THR A 16 -8.06 9.71 13.79
C THR A 16 -7.75 10.89 14.70
N ASN A 17 -6.50 11.03 15.13
CA ASN A 17 -6.04 12.12 15.99
C ASN A 17 -5.81 13.45 15.23
N TRP A 18 -6.15 13.54 13.94
CA TRP A 18 -5.87 14.73 13.12
C TRP A 18 -6.47 16.02 13.68
N ALA A 19 -7.67 15.94 14.27
CA ALA A 19 -8.35 17.10 14.84
C ALA A 19 -7.67 17.63 16.11
N GLU A 20 -6.92 16.77 16.80
CA GLU A 20 -6.18 17.10 18.02
C GLU A 20 -4.79 17.66 17.73
N MET A 21 -4.29 17.49 16.51
CA MET A 21 -2.97 17.98 16.09
C MET A 21 -2.96 19.49 15.91
N THR A 22 -1.87 20.13 16.34
CA THR A 22 -1.61 21.55 16.06
C THR A 22 -1.35 21.79 14.58
N LYS A 23 -1.48 23.05 14.12
CA LYS A 23 -1.19 23.42 12.72
C LYS A 23 0.23 23.05 12.27
N ALA A 24 1.22 23.14 13.18
CA ALA A 24 2.60 22.78 12.90
C ALA A 24 2.77 21.27 12.68
N GLU A 25 2.14 20.45 13.52
CA GLU A 25 2.14 19.00 13.38
C GLU A 25 1.38 18.54 12.14
N GLN A 26 0.22 19.14 11.85
CA GLN A 26 -0.54 18.89 10.63
C GLN A 26 0.31 19.14 9.37
N LYS A 27 1.04 20.26 9.33
CA LYS A 27 1.95 20.61 8.22
C LYS A 27 3.07 19.57 8.05
N ASN A 28 3.69 19.16 9.14
CA ASN A 28 4.75 18.15 9.12
C ASN A 28 4.21 16.78 8.69
N THR A 29 3.04 16.39 9.18
CA THR A 29 2.36 15.16 8.80
C THR A 29 2.07 15.13 7.31
N LEU A 30 1.46 16.18 6.74
CA LEU A 30 1.16 16.22 5.30
C LEU A 30 2.42 16.10 4.43
N ARG A 31 3.50 16.79 4.83
CA ARG A 31 4.79 16.73 4.11
C ARG A 31 5.35 15.31 4.01
N ILE A 32 5.28 14.54 5.10
CA ILE A 32 5.86 13.20 5.17
C ILE A 32 4.87 12.14 4.64
N LEU A 33 3.58 12.33 4.90
CA LEU A 33 2.52 11.37 4.58
C LEU A 33 2.38 11.16 3.07
N GLY A 34 2.47 12.22 2.26
CA GLY A 34 2.41 12.10 0.80
C GLY A 34 3.49 11.17 0.25
N ARG A 35 4.74 11.34 0.70
CA ARG A 35 5.86 10.47 0.30
C ARG A 35 5.66 9.03 0.75
N ARG A 36 5.24 8.81 2.00
CA ARG A 36 5.02 7.47 2.57
C ARG A 36 3.88 6.73 1.87
N ASN A 37 2.76 7.40 1.62
CA ASN A 37 1.63 6.79 0.92
C ASN A 37 2.01 6.39 -0.52
N LYS A 38 2.77 7.23 -1.22
CA LYS A 38 3.29 6.89 -2.55
C LYS A 38 4.18 5.64 -2.52
N GLN A 39 5.15 5.61 -1.60
CA GLN A 39 6.06 4.46 -1.44
C GLN A 39 5.31 3.16 -1.14
N ARG A 40 4.36 3.19 -0.19
CA ARG A 40 3.54 2.02 0.14
C ARG A 40 2.69 1.56 -1.03
N LEU A 41 2.11 2.48 -1.81
CA LEU A 41 1.31 2.12 -2.98
C LEU A 41 2.17 1.43 -4.04
N GLU A 42 3.37 1.94 -4.31
CA GLU A 42 4.32 1.32 -5.24
C GLU A 42 4.75 -0.08 -4.77
N GLU A 43 5.02 -0.25 -3.48
CA GLU A 43 5.34 -1.56 -2.88
C GLU A 43 4.19 -2.56 -3.04
N LEU A 44 2.95 -2.14 -2.75
CA LEU A 44 1.75 -2.96 -2.91
C LEU A 44 1.51 -3.34 -4.36
N GLN A 45 1.74 -2.41 -5.31
CA GLN A 45 1.66 -2.71 -6.74
C GLN A 45 2.70 -3.75 -7.17
N LYS A 46 3.96 -3.58 -6.75
CA LYS A 46 5.03 -4.56 -7.02
C LYS A 46 4.76 -5.92 -6.38
N ARG A 47 4.13 -5.96 -5.20
CA ARG A 47 3.72 -7.21 -4.54
C ARG A 47 2.66 -7.93 -5.37
N ARG A 48 1.59 -7.23 -5.76
CA ARG A 48 0.53 -7.79 -6.62
C ARG A 48 1.03 -8.27 -7.98
N GLN A 49 1.97 -7.54 -8.58
CA GLN A 49 2.53 -7.93 -9.87
C GLN A 49 3.32 -9.24 -9.76
N ARG A 50 4.14 -9.38 -8.70
CA ARG A 50 4.88 -10.62 -8.41
C ARG A 50 3.97 -11.80 -8.08
N GLU A 51 2.85 -11.56 -7.39
CA GLU A 51 1.83 -12.59 -7.11
C GLU A 51 1.21 -13.08 -8.43
N LYS A 52 0.80 -12.17 -9.32
CA LYS A 52 0.25 -12.51 -10.64
C LYS A 52 1.23 -13.28 -11.52
N GLU A 53 2.51 -12.88 -11.53
CA GLU A 53 3.55 -13.57 -12.31
C GLU A 53 3.81 -15.00 -11.80
N GLN A 54 3.70 -15.22 -10.48
CA GLN A 54 3.82 -16.56 -9.88
C GLN A 54 2.61 -17.45 -10.17
N GLU A 55 1.39 -16.90 -10.18
CA GLU A 55 0.18 -17.65 -10.52
C GLU A 55 0.15 -18.10 -11.99
N VAL A 56 0.68 -17.28 -12.91
CA VAL A 56 0.72 -17.58 -14.35
C VAL A 56 1.83 -18.60 -14.70
N GLY A 57 2.92 -18.65 -13.93
CA GLY A 57 4.03 -19.60 -14.14
C GLY A 57 3.76 -21.03 -13.65
N GLY A 58 2.74 -21.26 -12.82
CA GLY A 58 2.47 -22.55 -12.16
C GLY A 58 1.58 -23.54 -12.93
N GLN A 59 0.91 -23.13 -14.02
CA GLN A 59 -0.07 -23.96 -14.72
C GLN A 59 0.48 -24.77 -15.92
N GLY A 60 1.79 -24.71 -16.20
CA GLY A 60 2.41 -25.36 -17.36
C GLY A 60 2.93 -26.80 -17.17
N SER A 61 2.89 -27.36 -15.97
CA SER A 61 3.63 -28.61 -15.64
C SER A 61 2.74 -29.69 -15.00
N SER A 62 1.60 -30.00 -15.59
CA SER A 62 0.82 -31.20 -15.22
C SER A 62 0.10 -31.81 -16.43
N SER A 63 0.84 -32.17 -17.46
CA SER A 63 0.34 -33.06 -18.51
C SER A 63 1.52 -33.68 -19.25
N THR A 64 1.84 -34.94 -18.92
CA THR A 64 1.97 -36.06 -19.87
C THR A 64 2.31 -37.29 -19.04
N SER A 65 1.27 -38.00 -18.59
CA SER A 65 1.32 -39.44 -18.37
C SER A 65 0.84 -40.08 -19.67
N ASN A 66 1.68 -40.87 -20.33
CA ASN A 66 1.41 -42.25 -20.75
C ASN A 66 2.67 -42.88 -21.35
#